data_AF-A0A9E3FJE4-F1
#
_entry.id   AF-A0A9E3FJE4-F1
#
_cell.length_a   1.000
_cell.length_b   1.000
_cell.length_c   1.000
_cell.angle_alpha   90.00
_cell.angle_beta   90.00
_cell.angle_gamma   90.00
#
_symmetry.space_group_name_H-M   'P 1'
#
loop_
_entity.id
_entity.type
_entity.pdbx_description
1 polymer ?
#
loop_
_entity_poly.entity_id
_entity_poly.type
_entity_poly.pdbx_seq_one_letter_code
_entity_poly.pdbx_strand_id
1 'polypeptide(L)'
;MDNGAVWLVVPGAVLGLLFGDFITGLVHWAADTYGEESTPVIGRSLVRPFRVHHVRPLEICEHGVVETIGNTCILATPLFALFVAVMAYGETSAAAAFAVFTAAVTVGVTVATNQFHKWAHQESPPRLARALQRARIILSPEHHRAHHTAPFESSYAITNGWLNPLLNRTRFFRQLEGALRMLGIKPSKGA
;
A
#
# COMPACT_ATOMS: atom_id res chain seq x y z
N MET A 1 14.11 -2.54 32.37
CA MET A 1 13.76 -2.88 30.97
C MET A 1 15.07 -2.98 30.23
N ASP A 2 15.40 -4.17 29.71
CA ASP A 2 16.67 -4.40 29.05
C ASP A 2 16.69 -3.61 27.73
N ASN A 3 17.62 -2.65 27.60
CA ASN A 3 17.75 -1.79 26.42
C ASN A 3 18.27 -2.56 25.18
N GLY A 4 18.56 -3.86 25.33
CA GLY A 4 19.19 -4.71 24.33
C GLY A 4 18.40 -4.97 23.05
N ALA A 5 17.13 -4.55 22.95
CA ALA A 5 16.28 -4.76 21.78
C ALA A 5 15.93 -3.48 20.99
N VAL A 6 16.32 -2.28 21.47
CA VAL A 6 15.97 -1.00 20.79
C VAL A 6 16.53 -0.92 19.37
N TRP A 7 17.67 -1.55 19.10
CA TRP A 7 18.27 -1.60 17.77
C TRP A 7 17.39 -2.31 16.72
N LEU A 8 16.42 -3.14 17.15
CA LEU A 8 15.47 -3.82 16.27
C LEU A 8 14.37 -2.91 15.71
N VAL A 9 14.17 -1.71 16.28
CA VAL A 9 13.12 -0.77 15.84
C VAL A 9 13.35 -0.33 14.41
N VAL A 10 14.58 0.08 14.06
CA VAL A 10 14.88 0.57 12.70
C VAL A 10 14.72 -0.54 11.65
N PRO A 11 15.33 -1.75 11.82
CA PRO A 11 15.09 -2.87 10.90
C PRO A 11 13.61 -3.23 10.76
N GLY A 12 12.86 -3.25 11.87
CA GLY A 12 11.43 -3.59 11.85
C GLY A 12 10.61 -2.56 11.10
N ALA A 13 10.94 -1.27 11.25
CA ALA A 13 10.27 -0.19 10.52
C ALA A 13 10.57 -0.24 9.02
N VAL A 14 11.84 -0.51 8.65
CA VAL A 14 12.25 -0.67 7.25
C VAL A 14 11.56 -1.88 6.60
N LEU A 15 11.54 -3.02 7.28
CA LEU A 15 10.81 -4.20 6.81
C LEU A 15 9.31 -3.92 6.70
N GLY A 16 8.73 -3.22 7.67
CA GLY A 16 7.31 -2.85 7.62
C GLY A 16 6.98 -1.95 6.43
N LEU A 17 7.85 -0.99 6.11
CA LEU A 17 7.74 -0.15 4.92
C LEU A 17 7.84 -0.98 3.64
N LEU A 18 8.77 -1.95 3.56
CA LEU A 18 8.91 -2.83 2.40
C LEU A 18 7.69 -3.74 2.21
N PHE A 19 7.21 -4.36 3.29
CA PHE A 19 6.00 -5.20 3.22
C PHE A 19 4.76 -4.39 2.87
N GLY A 20 4.59 -3.20 3.46
CA GLY A 20 3.49 -2.31 3.11
C GLY A 20 3.55 -1.88 1.64
N ASP A 21 4.74 -1.54 1.15
CA ASP A 21 4.92 -1.21 -0.27
C ASP A 21 4.57 -2.40 -1.18
N PHE A 22 5.02 -3.61 -0.84
CA PHE A 22 4.68 -4.82 -1.60
C PHE A 22 3.17 -5.10 -1.61
N ILE A 23 2.54 -5.10 -0.43
CA ILE A 23 1.10 -5.37 -0.26
C ILE A 23 0.28 -4.34 -1.06
N THR A 24 0.62 -3.06 -0.95
CA THR A 24 -0.09 -2.02 -1.70
C THR A 24 0.07 -2.18 -3.20
N GLY A 25 1.26 -2.57 -3.68
CA GLY A 25 1.47 -2.91 -5.09
C GLY A 25 0.66 -4.10 -5.56
N LEU A 26 0.56 -5.16 -4.75
CA LEU A 26 -0.23 -6.35 -5.08
C LEU A 26 -1.73 -6.04 -5.13
N VAL A 27 -2.25 -5.31 -4.13
CA VAL A 27 -3.67 -4.92 -4.08
C VAL A 27 -4.02 -4.00 -5.25
N HIS A 28 -3.17 -3.02 -5.55
CA HIS A 28 -3.36 -2.10 -6.66
C HIS A 28 -3.38 -2.83 -8.00
N TRP A 29 -2.35 -3.64 -8.28
CA TRP A 29 -2.32 -4.46 -9.50
C TRP A 29 -3.54 -5.38 -9.63
N ALA A 30 -3.97 -6.02 -8.53
CA ALA A 30 -5.12 -6.91 -8.55
C ALA A 30 -6.42 -6.13 -8.84
N ALA A 31 -6.62 -4.96 -8.22
CA ALA A 31 -7.78 -4.11 -8.47
C ALA A 31 -7.84 -3.62 -9.93
N ASP A 32 -6.71 -3.17 -10.47
CA ASP A 32 -6.62 -2.68 -11.85
C ASP A 32 -6.80 -3.79 -12.88
N THR A 33 -6.28 -4.98 -12.60
CA THR A 33 -6.10 -6.04 -13.60
C THR A 33 -7.17 -7.12 -13.55
N TYR A 34 -7.61 -7.49 -12.35
CA TYR A 34 -8.51 -8.62 -12.12
C TYR A 34 -9.79 -8.26 -11.36
N GLY A 35 -9.85 -7.11 -10.71
CA GLY A 35 -11.04 -6.66 -9.98
C GLY A 35 -12.23 -6.43 -10.91
N GLU A 36 -13.43 -6.84 -10.50
CA GLU A 36 -14.68 -6.53 -11.19
C GLU A 36 -15.48 -5.50 -10.37
N GLU A 37 -15.94 -4.43 -11.01
CA GLU A 37 -16.74 -3.38 -10.33
C GLU A 37 -18.09 -3.90 -9.82
N SER A 38 -18.60 -4.99 -10.41
CA SER A 38 -19.82 -5.70 -10.01
C SER A 38 -19.65 -6.52 -8.72
N THR A 39 -18.42 -6.74 -8.24
CA THR A 39 -18.16 -7.55 -7.04
C THR A 39 -18.85 -6.92 -5.82
N PRO A 40 -19.70 -7.66 -5.08
CA PRO A 40 -20.39 -7.11 -3.92
C PRO A 40 -19.43 -6.49 -2.91
N VAL A 41 -19.74 -5.28 -2.46
CA VAL A 41 -18.92 -4.46 -1.55
C VAL A 41 -17.60 -4.00 -2.18
N ILE A 42 -16.68 -4.91 -2.49
CA ILE A 42 -15.29 -4.62 -2.93
C ILE A 42 -15.25 -3.93 -4.29
N GLY A 43 -16.13 -4.30 -5.22
CA GLY A 43 -16.18 -3.70 -6.54
C GLY A 43 -16.42 -2.19 -6.48
N ARG A 44 -17.37 -1.78 -5.63
CA ARG A 44 -17.70 -0.36 -5.42
C ARG A 44 -16.71 0.36 -4.51
N SER A 45 -16.21 -0.29 -3.46
CA SER A 45 -15.38 0.37 -2.42
C SER A 45 -13.88 0.39 -2.71
N LEU A 46 -13.40 -0.49 -3.62
CA LEU A 46 -11.99 -0.62 -3.98
C LEU A 46 -11.79 -0.54 -5.50
N VAL A 47 -12.35 -1.48 -6.28
CA VAL A 47 -12.02 -1.63 -7.71
C VAL A 47 -12.37 -0.38 -8.51
N ARG A 48 -13.61 0.12 -8.40
CA ARG A 48 -14.08 1.29 -9.14
C ARG A 48 -13.25 2.55 -8.82
N PRO A 49 -12.98 2.91 -7.55
CA PRO A 49 -12.07 4.02 -7.23
C PRO A 49 -10.70 3.92 -7.90
N PHE A 50 -10.07 2.74 -7.90
CA PHE A 50 -8.77 2.53 -8.55
C PHE A 50 -8.84 2.74 -10.08
N ARG A 51 -9.86 2.21 -10.74
CA ARG A 51 -10.03 2.38 -12.20
C ARG A 51 -10.35 3.81 -12.61
N VAL A 52 -11.30 4.45 -11.93
CA VAL A 52 -11.70 5.85 -12.21
C VAL A 52 -10.53 6.80 -11.96
N HIS A 53 -9.65 6.48 -11.00
CA HIS A 53 -8.48 7.29 -10.68
C HIS A 53 -7.54 7.49 -11.90
N HIS A 54 -7.39 6.51 -12.80
CA HIS A 54 -6.55 6.70 -13.99
C HIS A 54 -7.19 7.64 -15.02
N VAL A 55 -8.51 7.81 -14.97
CA VAL A 55 -9.25 8.75 -15.83
C VAL A 55 -9.31 10.14 -15.18
N ARG A 56 -9.50 10.20 -13.87
CA ARG A 56 -9.65 11.43 -13.08
C ARG A 56 -8.70 11.43 -11.87
N PRO A 57 -7.39 11.59 -12.10
CA PRO A 57 -6.39 11.42 -11.04
C PRO A 57 -6.52 12.41 -9.89
N LEU A 58 -7.05 13.61 -10.15
CA LEU A 58 -7.20 14.66 -9.13
C LEU A 58 -8.42 14.47 -8.21
N GLU A 59 -9.37 13.58 -8.54
CA GLU A 59 -10.58 13.34 -7.73
C GLU A 59 -10.23 12.89 -6.30
N ILE A 60 -9.14 12.12 -6.13
CA ILE A 60 -8.64 11.72 -4.81
C ILE A 60 -8.25 12.92 -3.93
N CYS A 61 -7.90 14.06 -4.53
CA CYS A 61 -7.52 15.26 -3.79
C CYS A 61 -8.71 15.97 -3.13
N GLU A 62 -9.93 15.72 -3.63
CA GLU A 62 -11.17 16.35 -3.18
C GLU A 62 -11.74 15.70 -1.91
N HIS A 63 -11.32 14.48 -1.59
CA HIS A 63 -11.79 13.73 -0.43
C HIS A 63 -11.15 14.17 0.89
N GLY A 64 -11.88 14.14 2.00
CA GLY A 64 -11.31 14.31 3.33
C GLY A 64 -10.44 13.12 3.75
N VAL A 65 -9.77 13.24 4.89
CA VAL A 65 -8.90 12.17 5.41
C VAL A 65 -9.73 10.92 5.72
N VAL A 66 -10.91 11.08 6.32
CA VAL A 66 -11.80 9.97 6.68
C VAL A 66 -12.24 9.19 5.45
N GLU A 67 -12.65 9.87 4.37
CA GLU A 67 -13.00 9.19 3.12
C GLU A 67 -11.77 8.51 2.48
N THR A 68 -10.59 9.10 2.63
CA THR A 68 -9.35 8.60 2.02
C THR A 68 -8.84 7.31 2.69
N ILE A 69 -8.89 7.22 4.03
CA ILE A 69 -8.31 6.09 4.79
C ILE A 69 -9.34 5.27 5.57
N GLY A 70 -10.61 5.67 5.61
CA GLY A 70 -11.64 5.08 6.48
C GLY A 70 -11.85 3.59 6.23
N ASN A 71 -12.01 3.18 4.97
CA ASN A 71 -12.16 1.76 4.61
C ASN A 71 -10.95 0.93 5.06
N THR A 72 -9.73 1.44 4.86
CA THR A 72 -8.51 0.76 5.29
C THR A 72 -8.38 0.72 6.82
N CYS A 73 -8.80 1.77 7.53
CA CYS A 73 -8.83 1.80 9.00
C CYS A 73 -9.78 0.75 9.58
N ILE A 74 -10.97 0.59 9.00
CA ILE A 74 -11.94 -0.43 9.44
C ILE A 74 -11.32 -1.83 9.31
N LEU A 75 -10.69 -2.13 8.16
CA LEU A 75 -10.01 -3.42 7.94
C LEU A 75 -8.80 -3.62 8.86
N ALA A 76 -8.07 -2.57 9.20
CA ALA A 76 -6.89 -2.63 10.06
C ALA A 76 -7.20 -2.76 11.56
N THR A 77 -8.38 -2.29 12.00
CA THR A 77 -8.79 -2.28 13.40
C THR A 77 -8.67 -3.64 14.11
N PRO A 78 -9.20 -4.76 13.58
CA PRO A 78 -9.05 -6.06 14.25
C PRO A 78 -7.58 -6.51 14.36
N LEU A 79 -6.73 -6.17 13.38
CA LEU A 79 -5.31 -6.49 13.43
C LEU A 79 -4.58 -5.69 14.51
N PHE A 80 -4.85 -4.40 14.62
CA PHE A 80 -4.28 -3.58 15.69
C PHE A 80 -4.76 -4.02 17.08
N ALA A 81 -6.03 -4.39 17.23
CA ALA A 81 -6.54 -4.95 18.48
C ALA A 81 -5.81 -6.24 18.87
N LEU A 82 -5.56 -7.13 17.90
CA LEU A 82 -4.78 -8.34 18.10
C LEU A 82 -3.32 -8.02 18.51
N PHE A 83 -2.67 -7.07 17.84
CA PHE A 83 -1.29 -6.67 18.19
C PHE A 83 -1.21 -6.13 19.62
N VAL A 84 -2.15 -5.28 20.02
CA VAL A 84 -2.24 -4.78 21.40
C VAL A 84 -2.47 -5.93 22.38
N ALA A 85 -3.39 -6.86 22.07
CA ALA A 85 -3.66 -7.99 22.95
C ALA A 85 -2.43 -8.89 23.15
N VAL A 86 -1.71 -9.19 22.07
CA VAL A 86 -0.45 -9.97 22.13
C VAL A 86 0.59 -9.26 22.98
N MET A 87 0.79 -7.95 22.79
CA MET A 87 1.80 -7.19 23.54
C MET A 87 1.42 -6.93 25.00
N ALA A 88 0.13 -6.80 25.31
CA ALA A 88 -0.35 -6.45 26.65
C ALA A 88 -0.54 -7.68 27.55
N TYR A 89 -0.91 -8.83 26.98
CA TYR A 89 -1.28 -10.02 27.75
C TYR A 89 -0.41 -11.25 27.45
N GLY A 90 0.50 -11.18 26.46
CA GLY A 90 1.43 -12.26 26.15
C GLY A 90 2.80 -12.05 26.78
N GLU A 91 3.38 -13.11 27.34
CA GLU A 91 4.84 -13.17 27.56
C GLU A 91 5.52 -13.12 26.20
N THR A 92 6.07 -11.96 25.85
CA THR A 92 6.53 -11.68 24.50
C THR A 92 8.06 -11.70 24.45
N SER A 93 8.62 -12.65 23.71
CA SER A 93 10.07 -12.67 23.42
C SER A 93 10.46 -11.46 22.55
N ALA A 94 11.75 -11.11 22.54
CA ALA A 94 12.24 -10.02 21.67
C ALA A 94 11.91 -10.25 20.19
N ALA A 95 11.94 -11.50 19.71
CA ALA A 95 11.59 -11.87 18.36
C ALA A 95 10.08 -11.67 18.07
N ALA A 96 9.21 -12.04 19.02
CA ALA A 96 7.78 -11.83 18.89
C ALA A 96 7.43 -10.33 18.91
N ALA A 97 8.07 -9.54 19.80
CA ALA A 97 7.90 -8.09 19.84
C ALA A 97 8.34 -7.42 18.54
N PHE A 98 9.46 -7.87 17.96
CA PHE A 98 9.93 -7.40 16.66
C PHE A 98 8.93 -7.73 15.53
N ALA A 99 8.39 -8.95 15.51
CA ALA A 99 7.41 -9.36 14.51
C ALA A 99 6.12 -8.55 14.62
N VAL A 100 5.58 -8.36 15.83
CA VAL A 100 4.39 -7.56 16.08
C VAL A 100 4.62 -6.10 15.70
N PHE A 101 5.78 -5.53 16.06
CA PHE A 101 6.14 -4.17 15.67
C PHE A 101 6.22 -4.02 14.14
N THR A 102 6.91 -4.94 13.46
CA THR A 102 7.03 -4.94 11.99
C THR A 102 5.65 -5.05 11.32
N ALA A 103 4.78 -5.93 11.83
CA ALA A 103 3.41 -6.09 11.35
C ALA A 103 2.57 -4.83 11.60
N ALA A 104 2.69 -4.20 12.77
CA ALA A 104 2.01 -2.96 13.09
C ALA A 104 2.44 -1.81 12.17
N VAL A 105 3.75 -1.68 11.88
CA VAL A 105 4.24 -0.72 10.88
C VAL A 105 3.66 -1.05 9.50
N THR A 106 3.72 -2.31 9.06
CA THR A 106 3.17 -2.76 7.78
C THR A 106 1.71 -2.35 7.60
N VAL A 107 0.87 -2.67 8.59
CA VAL A 107 -0.56 -2.33 8.56
C VAL A 107 -0.75 -0.81 8.61
N GLY A 108 -0.02 -0.11 9.48
CA GLY A 108 -0.11 1.33 9.61
C GLY A 108 0.23 2.08 8.32
N VAL A 109 1.31 1.70 7.63
CA VAL A 109 1.70 2.34 6.37
C VAL A 109 0.77 1.94 5.22
N THR A 110 0.19 0.73 5.25
CA THR A 110 -0.84 0.31 4.28
C THR A 110 -2.11 1.15 4.44
N VAL A 111 -2.53 1.45 5.68
CA VAL A 111 -3.65 2.38 5.94
C VAL A 111 -3.31 3.79 5.46
N ALA A 112 -2.10 4.27 5.74
CA ALA A 112 -1.68 5.61 5.35
C ALA A 112 -1.41 5.76 3.83
N THR A 113 -1.32 4.66 3.09
CA THR A 113 -0.94 4.64 1.67
C THR A 113 -1.84 5.50 0.80
N ASN A 114 -3.16 5.47 1.04
CA ASN A 114 -4.11 6.28 0.26
C ASN A 114 -3.88 7.79 0.49
N GLN A 115 -3.44 8.15 1.69
CA GLN A 115 -3.09 9.54 2.00
C GLN A 115 -1.76 9.95 1.37
N PHE A 116 -0.78 9.05 1.31
CA PHE A 116 0.48 9.26 0.61
C PHE A 116 0.25 9.42 -0.90
N HIS A 117 -0.60 8.56 -1.45
CA HIS A 117 -1.06 8.61 -2.83
C HIS A 117 -1.77 9.94 -3.15
N LYS A 118 -2.72 10.37 -2.31
CA LYS A 118 -3.34 11.69 -2.43
C LYS A 118 -2.30 12.81 -2.47
N TRP A 119 -1.34 12.81 -1.55
CA TRP A 119 -0.28 13.82 -1.52
C TRP A 119 0.67 13.76 -2.71
N ALA A 120 0.75 12.63 -3.42
CA ALA A 120 1.53 12.53 -4.66
C ALA A 120 0.84 13.23 -5.84
N HIS A 121 -0.48 13.42 -5.80
CA HIS A 121 -1.25 14.19 -6.78
C HIS A 121 -1.45 15.65 -6.41
N GLN A 122 -1.55 15.94 -5.12
CA GLN A 122 -1.86 17.28 -4.63
C GLN A 122 -0.72 18.26 -4.99
N GLU A 123 -1.06 19.41 -5.59
CA GLU A 123 -0.06 20.42 -5.97
C GLU A 123 0.66 21.02 -4.76
N SER A 124 -0.07 21.18 -3.65
CA SER A 124 0.44 21.76 -2.40
C SER A 124 0.10 20.89 -1.18
N PRO A 125 0.74 19.71 -1.01
CA PRO A 125 0.52 18.85 0.16
C PRO A 125 1.21 19.45 1.40
N PRO A 126 0.86 19.06 2.63
CA PRO A 126 1.44 19.62 3.85
C PRO A 126 2.98 19.64 3.86
N ARG A 127 3.60 20.60 4.57
CA ARG A 127 5.08 20.77 4.58
C ARG A 127 5.81 19.49 4.98
N LEU A 128 5.28 18.77 5.97
CA LEU A 128 5.83 17.49 6.42
C LEU A 128 5.73 16.41 5.33
N ALA A 129 4.57 16.28 4.67
CA ALA A 129 4.40 15.36 3.55
C ALA A 129 5.42 15.65 2.43
N ARG A 130 5.59 16.92 2.04
CA ARG A 130 6.61 17.31 1.06
C ARG A 130 8.03 16.95 1.49
N ALA A 131 8.35 17.11 2.77
CA ALA A 131 9.66 16.74 3.30
C ALA A 131 9.89 15.23 3.22
N LEU A 132 8.90 14.43 3.62
CA LEU A 132 8.95 12.95 3.54
C LEU A 132 9.02 12.44 2.09
N GLN A 133 8.30 13.08 1.16
CA GLN A 133 8.37 12.78 -0.27
C GLN A 133 9.75 13.07 -0.86
N ARG A 134 10.37 14.22 -0.50
CA ARG A 134 11.74 14.54 -0.92
C ARG A 134 12.78 13.56 -0.34
N ALA A 135 12.56 13.11 0.89
CA ALA A 135 13.37 12.08 1.53
C ALA A 135 13.08 10.65 1.01
N ARG A 136 12.12 10.48 0.07
CA ARG A 136 11.65 9.18 -0.45
C ARG A 136 11.14 8.22 0.63
N ILE A 137 10.69 8.73 1.77
CA ILE A 137 10.11 7.90 2.86
C ILE A 137 8.67 7.52 2.53
N ILE A 138 7.94 8.39 1.83
CA ILE A 138 6.58 8.17 1.34
C ILE A 138 6.51 8.49 -0.17
N LEU A 139 5.44 8.04 -0.82
CA LEU A 139 5.27 8.13 -2.27
C LEU A 139 5.43 9.56 -2.80
N SER A 140 6.42 9.76 -3.65
CA SER A 140 6.67 11.03 -4.34
C SER A 140 5.84 11.17 -5.62
N PRO A 141 5.48 12.40 -6.05
CA PRO A 141 4.78 12.64 -7.32
C PRO A 141 5.48 12.05 -8.54
N GLU A 142 6.81 12.18 -8.60
CA GLU A 142 7.61 11.67 -9.73
C GLU A 142 7.50 10.14 -9.87
N HIS A 143 7.65 9.43 -8.76
CA HIS A 143 7.57 7.97 -8.76
C HIS A 143 6.18 7.47 -9.13
N HIS A 144 5.14 8.14 -8.63
CA HIS A 144 3.77 7.79 -8.94
C HIS A 144 3.41 8.09 -10.40
N ARG A 145 3.98 9.12 -11.02
CA ARG A 145 3.79 9.42 -12.45
C ARG A 145 4.19 8.27 -13.37
N ALA A 146 5.17 7.45 -12.98
CA ALA A 146 5.57 6.28 -13.74
C ALA A 146 4.42 5.27 -13.89
N HIS A 147 3.56 5.16 -12.89
CA HIS A 147 2.36 4.32 -12.93
C HIS A 147 1.28 4.91 -13.86
N HIS A 148 1.09 6.24 -13.80
CA HIS A 148 0.17 6.99 -14.68
C HIS A 148 0.64 7.10 -16.15
N THR A 149 1.75 6.48 -16.51
CA THR A 149 2.23 6.45 -17.89
C THR A 149 1.64 5.23 -18.59
N ALA A 150 0.99 5.45 -19.74
CA ALA A 150 0.47 4.37 -20.56
C ALA A 150 1.57 3.31 -20.84
N PRO A 151 1.28 2.01 -20.72
CA PRO A 151 -0.06 1.39 -20.67
C PRO A 151 -0.66 1.16 -19.27
N PHE A 152 -0.19 1.82 -18.20
CA PHE A 152 -0.66 1.61 -16.82
C PHE A 152 -0.43 0.18 -16.30
N GLU A 153 0.73 -0.40 -16.63
CA GLU A 153 1.05 -1.80 -16.30
C GLU A 153 2.27 -1.95 -15.37
N SER A 154 2.70 -0.86 -14.72
CA SER A 154 3.92 -0.86 -13.90
C SER A 154 3.79 0.03 -12.67
N SER A 155 4.75 -0.11 -11.75
CA SER A 155 4.92 0.78 -10.60
C SER A 155 3.71 0.87 -9.66
N TYR A 156 3.03 -0.27 -9.44
CA TYR A 156 1.80 -0.35 -8.66
C TYR A 156 1.96 -0.03 -7.16
N ALA A 157 3.15 -0.16 -6.58
CA ALA A 157 3.33 0.12 -5.14
C ALA A 157 3.24 1.62 -4.86
N ILE A 158 2.36 1.99 -3.92
CA ILE A 158 1.95 3.38 -3.65
C ILE A 158 2.24 3.84 -2.20
N THR A 159 2.94 3.03 -1.39
CA THR A 159 3.33 3.45 -0.04
C THR A 159 4.54 4.40 -0.09
N ASN A 160 5.64 3.91 -0.64
CA ASN A 160 6.86 4.70 -0.88
C ASN A 160 7.47 4.40 -2.26
N GLY A 161 7.05 3.30 -2.90
CA GLY A 161 7.45 2.87 -4.21
C GLY A 161 8.83 2.22 -4.27
N TRP A 162 9.48 1.94 -3.14
CA TRP A 162 10.83 1.36 -3.08
C TRP A 162 10.96 0.05 -3.84
N LEU A 163 9.90 -0.76 -3.88
CA LEU A 163 9.93 -2.05 -4.57
C LEU A 163 9.66 -1.95 -6.06
N ASN A 164 9.09 -0.85 -6.55
CA ASN A 164 8.73 -0.72 -7.97
C ASN A 164 9.92 -0.93 -8.92
N PRO A 165 11.14 -0.39 -8.70
CA PRO A 165 12.29 -0.65 -9.58
C PRO A 165 12.61 -2.14 -9.70
N LEU A 166 12.58 -2.86 -8.57
CA LEU A 166 12.83 -4.30 -8.55
C LEU A 166 11.70 -5.08 -9.25
N LEU A 167 10.45 -4.81 -8.90
CA LEU A 167 9.27 -5.48 -9.46
C LEU A 167 9.13 -5.22 -10.98
N ASN A 168 9.44 -4.01 -11.43
CA ASN A 168 9.44 -3.65 -12.85
C ASN A 168 10.58 -4.35 -13.61
N ARG A 169 11.80 -4.35 -13.05
CA ARG A 169 12.97 -5.01 -13.67
C ARG A 169 12.77 -6.51 -13.82
N THR A 170 12.21 -7.16 -12.80
CA THR A 170 11.88 -8.59 -12.87
C THR A 170 10.61 -8.87 -13.65
N ARG A 171 9.84 -7.84 -14.05
CA ARG A 171 8.52 -8.00 -14.68
C ARG A 171 7.56 -8.83 -13.81
N PHE A 172 7.68 -8.71 -12.49
CA PHE A 172 6.99 -9.55 -11.50
C PHE A 172 5.50 -9.72 -11.81
N PHE A 173 4.77 -8.61 -11.99
CA PHE A 173 3.33 -8.65 -12.27
C PHE A 173 2.99 -9.30 -13.60
N ARG A 174 3.78 -9.08 -14.65
CA ARG A 174 3.59 -9.76 -15.95
C ARG A 174 3.83 -11.27 -15.85
N GLN A 175 4.81 -11.69 -15.05
CA GLN A 175 5.01 -13.12 -14.78
C GLN A 175 3.83 -13.71 -14.00
N LEU A 176 3.32 -12.97 -13.01
CA LEU A 176 2.16 -13.39 -12.23
C LEU A 176 0.89 -13.50 -13.10
N GLU A 177 0.67 -12.57 -14.02
CA GLU A 177 -0.41 -12.66 -15.01
C GLU A 177 -0.27 -13.89 -15.91
N GLY A 178 0.96 -14.21 -16.35
CA GLY A 178 1.25 -15.42 -17.11
C GLY A 178 0.92 -16.70 -16.34
N ALA A 179 1.31 -16.75 -15.06
CA ALA A 179 0.99 -17.87 -14.17
C ALA A 179 -0.53 -18.03 -13.96
N LEU A 180 -1.24 -16.94 -13.68
CA LEU A 180 -2.70 -16.95 -13.54
C LEU A 180 -3.40 -17.37 -14.84
N ARG A 181 -2.88 -16.96 -16.00
CA ARG A 181 -3.40 -17.39 -17.30
C ARG A 181 -3.25 -18.91 -17.51
N MET A 182 -2.14 -19.51 -17.07
CA MET A 182 -1.97 -20.97 -17.11
C MET A 182 -2.97 -21.70 -16.22
N LEU A 183 -3.45 -21.05 -15.15
CA LEU A 183 -4.52 -21.54 -14.29
C LEU A 183 -5.93 -21.22 -14.82
N GLY A 184 -6.05 -20.63 -16.01
CA GLY A 184 -7.33 -20.26 -16.62
C GLY A 184 -7.94 -18.95 -16.12
N ILE A 185 -7.25 -18.21 -15.25
CA ILE A 185 -7.71 -16.93 -14.70
C ILE A 185 -7.37 -15.80 -15.69
N LYS A 186 -8.38 -15.07 -16.15
CA LYS A 186 -8.24 -13.99 -17.14
C LYS A 186 -8.37 -12.61 -16.47
N PRO A 187 -7.61 -11.61 -16.94
CA PRO A 187 -7.82 -10.21 -16.53
C PRO A 187 -9.24 -9.73 -16.82
N SER A 188 -9.75 -8.85 -15.97
CA SER A 188 -11.04 -8.16 -16.12
C SER A 188 -10.91 -6.79 -16.80
N LYS A 189 -9.70 -6.40 -17.22
CA LYS A 189 -9.44 -5.18 -18.01
C LYS A 189 -10.19 -5.28 -19.36
N GLY A 190 -11.21 -4.45 -19.56
CA GLY A 190 -12.00 -4.39 -20.79
C GLY A 190 -13.44 -4.91 -20.70
N ALA A 191 -13.92 -5.28 -19.50
CA ALA A 191 -15.35 -5.48 -19.21
C ALA A 191 -15.97 -4.20 -18.62
#